data_AF-A0A7C1GWS2-F1
#
_entry.id   AF-A0A7C1GWS2-F1
#
_cell.length_a   1.000
_cell.length_b   1.000
_cell.length_c   1.000
_cell.angle_alpha   90.00
_cell.angle_beta   90.00
_cell.angle_gamma   90.00
#
_symmetry.space_group_name_H-M   'P 1'
#
loop_
_entity.id
_entity.type
_entity.pdbx_description
1 polymer ?
#
loop_
_entity_poly.entity_id
_entity_poly.type
_entity_poly.pdbx_seq_one_letter_code
_entity_poly.pdbx_strand_id
1 'polypeptide(L)' 'MGGVPNKDNSSLSKVPFNPDDYIEITSFNHHPFYQKISLEIPDNWSHDQYYNIPLDDMMQVIVYALNNGYSVC' A
#
# COMPACT_ATOMS: atom_id res chain seq x y z
N MET A 1 7.51 -20.59 18.83
CA MET A 1 6.72 -19.80 17.85
C MET A 1 6.15 -20.79 16.87
N GLY A 2 4.81 -20.87 16.75
CA GLY A 2 4.16 -21.82 15.85
C GLY A 2 4.61 -21.61 14.41
N GLY A 3 4.75 -22.70 13.64
CA GLY A 3 5.15 -22.61 12.23
C GLY A 3 4.16 -21.78 11.41
N VAL A 4 4.67 -21.10 10.39
CA VAL A 4 3.84 -20.35 9.43
C VAL A 4 2.85 -21.34 8.78
N PRO A 5 1.53 -21.12 8.88
CA PRO A 5 0.54 -22.00 8.28
C PRO A 5 0.77 -22.16 6.78
N ASN A 6 0.59 -23.38 6.27
CA ASN A 6 0.71 -23.67 4.84
C ASN A 6 -0.34 -22.85 4.06
N LYS A 7 0.12 -22.02 3.10
CA LYS A 7 -0.73 -21.17 2.25
C LYS A 7 -1.83 -21.95 1.52
N ASP A 8 -1.56 -23.21 1.14
CA ASP A 8 -2.49 -24.03 0.37
C ASP A 8 -3.66 -24.55 1.23
N ASN A 9 -3.48 -24.64 2.56
CA ASN A 9 -4.50 -25.11 3.50
C ASN A 9 -5.18 -23.95 4.26
N SER A 10 -4.92 -22.70 3.87
CA SER A 10 -5.55 -21.52 4.47
C SER A 10 -6.95 -21.31 3.89
N SER A 11 -7.93 -20.92 4.72
CA SER A 11 -9.24 -20.46 4.23
C SER A 11 -9.13 -19.24 3.30
N LEU A 12 -8.00 -18.51 3.37
CA LEU A 12 -7.69 -17.36 2.52
C LEU A 12 -7.32 -17.76 1.09
N SER A 13 -6.98 -19.02 0.79
CA SER A 13 -6.64 -19.46 -0.57
C SER A 13 -7.82 -19.35 -1.55
N LYS A 14 -9.04 -19.21 -1.02
CA LYS A 14 -10.29 -19.03 -1.80
C LYS A 14 -10.72 -17.57 -1.90
N VAL A 15 -10.04 -16.65 -1.22
CA VAL A 15 -10.32 -15.22 -1.30
C VAL A 15 -9.67 -14.71 -2.59
N PRO A 16 -10.43 -14.09 -3.51
CA PRO A 16 -9.88 -13.51 -4.74
C PRO A 16 -9.19 -12.18 -4.42
N PHE A 17 -8.11 -12.25 -3.63
CA PHE A 17 -7.29 -11.12 -3.24
C PHE A 17 -5.88 -11.34 -3.78
N ASN A 18 -5.42 -10.38 -4.59
CA ASN A 18 -4.06 -10.34 -5.09
C ASN A 18 -3.36 -9.10 -4.52
N PRO A 19 -2.30 -9.24 -3.69
CA PRO A 19 -1.59 -8.09 -3.14
C PRO A 19 -0.95 -7.21 -4.24
N ASP A 20 -0.61 -7.78 -5.39
CA ASP A 20 0.01 -7.05 -6.51
C ASP A 20 -0.96 -6.06 -7.19
N ASP A 21 -2.26 -6.14 -6.90
CA ASP A 21 -3.28 -5.20 -7.41
C ASP A 21 -3.34 -3.89 -6.59
N TYR A 22 -2.58 -3.80 -5.49
CA TYR A 22 -2.58 -2.67 -4.58
C TYR A 22 -1.24 -1.92 -4.61
N ILE A 23 -1.30 -0.61 -4.37
CA ILE A 23 -0.12 0.24 -4.25
C ILE A 23 -0.23 1.12 -3.01
N GLU A 24 0.91 1.50 -2.46
CA GLU A 24 0.99 2.41 -1.32
C GLU A 24 1.45 3.79 -1.79
N ILE A 25 0.79 4.84 -1.30
CA ILE A 25 1.02 6.23 -1.71
C ILE A 25 1.27 7.07 -0.45
N THR A 26 2.20 8.02 -0.54
CA THR A 26 2.50 8.97 0.52
C THR A 26 2.78 10.36 -0.05
N SER A 27 2.94 11.37 0.82
CA SER A 27 3.19 12.76 0.43
C SER A 27 4.07 13.47 1.46
N PHE A 28 5.39 13.43 1.26
CA PHE A 28 6.38 14.08 2.12
C PHE A 28 7.41 14.91 1.34
N ASN A 29 7.76 16.08 1.88
CA ASN A 29 8.66 17.04 1.24
C ASN A 29 10.16 16.73 1.43
N HIS A 30 10.53 15.78 2.29
CA HIS A 30 11.94 15.45 2.57
C HIS A 30 12.53 14.42 1.59
N HIS A 31 11.71 13.92 0.65
CA HIS A 31 12.13 13.14 -0.51
C HIS A 31 11.61 13.77 -1.81
N PRO A 32 12.26 13.49 -2.96
CA PRO A 32 11.73 13.89 -4.25
C PRO A 32 10.32 13.30 -4.51
N PHE A 33 9.46 14.08 -5.15
CA PHE A 33 8.18 13.58 -5.65
C PHE A 33 8.37 12.70 -6.90
N TYR A 34 7.36 11.88 -7.16
CA TYR A 34 7.29 10.90 -8.24
C TYR A 34 8.39 9.84 -8.18
N GLN A 35 8.80 9.49 -6.96
CA GLN A 35 9.74 8.40 -6.66
C GLN A 35 9.16 7.45 -5.63
N LYS A 36 9.67 6.21 -5.63
CA LYS A 36 9.43 5.23 -4.58
C LYS A 36 10.38 5.48 -3.41
N ILE A 37 9.85 5.52 -2.19
CA ILE A 37 10.62 5.74 -0.96
C ILE A 37 10.27 4.70 0.10
N SER A 38 11.24 4.34 0.95
CA SER A 38 10.99 3.59 2.18
C SER A 38 10.49 4.58 3.23
N LEU A 39 9.29 4.40 3.77
CA LEU A 39 8.85 5.22 4.89
C LEU A 39 9.67 4.86 6.14
N GLU A 40 10.35 5.84 6.74
CA GLU A 40 11.30 5.64 7.86
C GLU A 40 10.60 5.54 9.23
N ILE A 41 9.65 4.61 9.35
CA ILE A 41 8.95 4.30 10.59
C ILE A 41 9.27 2.87 11.06
N PRO A 42 9.25 2.59 12.38
CA PRO A 42 9.58 1.26 12.90
C PRO A 42 8.67 0.14 12.37
N ASP A 43 7.41 0.46 12.06
CA ASP A 43 6.43 -0.51 11.58
C ASP A 43 6.66 -0.92 10.11
N ASN A 44 7.42 -0.13 9.34
CA ASN A 44 7.87 -0.51 8.00
C ASN A 44 9.15 -1.37 8.08
N TRP A 45 9.09 -2.45 8.85
CA TRP A 45 10.22 -3.37 9.07
C TRP A 45 10.60 -4.17 7.81
N SER A 46 9.70 -4.28 6.83
CA SER A 46 9.93 -4.90 5.52
C SER A 46 10.63 -3.97 4.53
N HIS A 47 10.71 -2.66 4.83
CA HIS A 47 11.20 -1.62 3.94
C HIS A 47 10.45 -1.55 2.60
N ASP A 48 9.14 -1.82 2.65
CA ASP A 48 8.27 -1.67 1.49
C ASP A 48 8.23 -0.21 1.02
N GLN A 49 7.98 -0.05 -0.28
CA GLN A 49 8.20 1.20 -0.99
C GLN A 49 6.88 1.88 -1.36
N TYR A 50 6.76 3.15 -0.98
CA TYR A 50 5.60 4.00 -1.17
C TYR A 50 5.85 4.97 -2.33
N TYR A 51 4.87 5.20 -3.19
CA TYR A 51 4.95 6.27 -4.18
C TYR A 51 4.77 7.63 -3.49
N ASN A 52 5.81 8.47 -3.49
CA ASN A 52 5.74 9.82 -2.95
C ASN A 52 5.23 10.78 -4.02
N ILE A 53 4.04 11.35 -3.84
CA ILE A 53 3.43 12.31 -4.78
C ILE A 53 3.03 13.60 -4.05
N PRO A 54 2.83 14.72 -4.76
CA PRO A 54 2.33 15.95 -4.15
C PRO A 54 0.98 15.74 -3.46
N LEU A 55 0.71 16.49 -2.38
CA LEU A 55 -0.52 16.37 -1.60
C LEU A 55 -1.78 16.52 -2.45
N ASP A 56 -1.80 17.47 -3.39
CA ASP A 56 -2.93 17.69 -4.29
C ASP A 56 -3.19 16.49 -5.22
N ASP A 57 -2.13 15.80 -5.67
CA ASP A 57 -2.26 14.59 -6.48
C ASP A 57 -2.78 13.42 -5.63
N MET A 58 -2.29 13.28 -4.38
CA MET A 58 -2.78 12.28 -3.44
C MET A 58 -4.27 12.46 -3.14
N MET A 59 -4.71 13.69 -2.92
CA MET A 59 -6.13 13.99 -2.71
C MET A 59 -6.97 13.66 -3.94
N GLN A 60 -6.48 13.94 -5.15
CA GLN A 60 -7.15 13.55 -6.40
C GLN A 60 -7.28 12.04 -6.53
N VAL A 61 -6.24 11.27 -6.19
CA VAL A 61 -6.29 9.80 -6.20
C VAL A 61 -7.34 9.28 -5.21
N ILE A 62 -7.39 9.82 -3.99
CA ILE A 62 -8.38 9.43 -2.97
C ILE A 62 -9.80 9.71 -3.46
N VAL A 63 -10.07 10.92 -3.96
CA VAL A 63 -11.40 11.30 -4.46
C VAL A 63 -11.80 10.43 -5.65
N TYR A 64 -10.87 10.16 -6.57
CA TYR A 64 -11.12 9.29 -7.71
C TYR A 64 -11.44 7.86 -7.28
N ALA A 65 -10.69 7.29 -6.33
CA ALA A 65 -10.93 5.94 -5.80
C ALA A 65 -12.34 5.84 -5.19
N LEU A 66 -12.69 6.79 -4.32
CA LEU A 66 -14.01 6.84 -3.67
C LEU A 66 -15.16 6.97 -4.69
N ASN A 67 -15.01 7.85 -5.69
CA ASN A 67 -16.02 8.03 -6.74
C ASN A 67 -16.20 6.80 -7.64
N ASN A 68 -15.19 5.92 -7.70
CA ASN A 68 -15.24 4.67 -8.46
C ASN A 68 -15.57 3.45 -7.59
N GLY A 69 -16.03 3.65 -6.35
CA GLY A 69 -16.52 2.58 -5.47
C GLY A 69 -15.41 1.82 -4.73
N TYR A 70 -14.19 2.34 -4.71
CA TYR A 70 -13.09 1.79 -3.92
C TYR A 70 -13.00 2.49 -2.56
N SER A 71 -12.69 1.74 -1.51
CA SER A 71 -12.25 2.29 -0.23
C SER A 71 -10.75 2.62 -0.25
N VAL A 72 -10.30 3.48 0.66
CA VAL A 72 -8.88 3.77 0.88
C VAL A 72 -8.47 3.32 2.29
N CYS A 73 -7.24 2.82 2.43
CA CYS A 73 -6.61 2.36 3.67
C CYS A 73 -5.58 3.39 4.15
#